data_AF-A0A069SEI8-F1
#
_entry.id   AF-A0A069SEI8-F1
#
_cell.length_a   1.000
_cell.length_b   1.000
_cell.length_c   1.000
_cell.angle_alpha   90.00
_cell.angle_beta   90.00
_cell.angle_gamma   90.00
#
_symmetry.space_group_name_H-M   'P 1'
#
loop_
_entity.id
_entity.type
_entity.pdbx_description
1 polymer ?
#
loop_
_entity_poly.entity_id
_entity_poly.type
_entity_poly.pdbx_seq_one_letter_code
_entity_poly.pdbx_strand_id
1 'polypeptide(L)'
;MKELSPISGDIFLFFGKNRQSVKILRWDGDGFLLYYKRLEGGSFELPTFNPHTGNYEISYQVLSFILNGVSLKSVRLRKRFRI
;
A
#
# COMPACT_ATOMS: atom_id res chain seq x y z
N MET A 1 -8.76 11.21 15.52
CA MET A 1 -8.27 11.03 14.15
C MET A 1 -6.76 10.91 14.25
N LYS A 2 -6.15 9.77 13.87
CA LYS A 2 -4.70 9.60 13.97
C LYS A 2 -4.07 10.48 12.90
N GLU A 3 -3.30 11.49 13.30
CA GLU A 3 -2.64 12.41 12.38
C GLU A 3 -1.55 11.62 11.64
N LEU A 4 -1.73 11.40 10.33
CA LEU A 4 -0.74 10.72 9.50
C LEU A 4 0.40 11.70 9.26
N SER A 5 1.53 11.48 9.92
CA SER A 5 2.70 12.31 9.75
C SER A 5 3.61 11.69 8.69
N PRO A 6 4.12 12.45 7.72
CA PRO A 6 5.10 11.95 6.76
C PRO A 6 6.36 11.37 7.43
N ILE A 7 6.65 11.78 8.67
CA ILE A 7 7.83 11.39 9.45
C ILE A 7 7.54 10.36 10.55
N SER A 8 6.28 9.92 10.75
CA SER A 8 5.92 8.92 11.77
C SER A 8 6.27 7.47 11.40
N GLY A 9 7.00 7.26 10.31
CA GLY A 9 7.32 5.93 9.77
C GLY A 9 6.18 5.29 8.96
N ASP A 10 5.09 6.03 8.75
CA ASP A 10 4.01 5.63 7.86
C ASP A 10 4.50 5.61 6.39
N ILE A 11 3.90 4.73 5.59
CA ILE A 11 4.23 4.57 4.17
C ILE A 11 3.07 5.11 3.35
N PHE A 12 3.37 6.03 2.45
CA PHE A 12 2.38 6.64 1.56
C PHE A 12 2.51 6.05 0.15
N LEU A 13 1.38 5.55 -0.36
CA LEU A 13 1.30 4.86 -1.65
C LEU A 13 0.53 5.72 -2.64
N PHE A 14 1.15 6.04 -3.77
CA PHE A 14 0.52 6.81 -4.84
C PHE A 14 0.46 5.97 -6.11
N PHE A 15 -0.74 5.52 -6.46
CA PHE A 15 -0.98 4.80 -7.70
C PHE A 15 -1.20 5.77 -8.86
N GLY A 16 -0.56 5.51 -9.99
CA GLY A 16 -0.82 6.28 -11.22
C GLY A 16 -2.26 6.11 -11.69
N LYS A 17 -2.76 7.06 -12.51
CA LYS A 17 -4.15 7.06 -13.01
C LYS A 17 -4.55 5.75 -13.70
N ASN A 18 -3.64 5.14 -14.46
CA ASN A 18 -3.86 3.85 -15.13
C ASN A 18 -3.47 2.64 -14.28
N ARG A 19 -3.03 2.85 -13.03
CA ARG A 19 -2.59 1.82 -12.07
C ARG A 19 -1.43 0.94 -12.55
N GLN A 20 -0.68 1.37 -13.57
CA GLN A 20 0.50 0.61 -14.05
C GLN A 20 1.78 0.99 -13.30
N SER A 21 1.70 1.99 -12.43
CA SER A 21 2.83 2.39 -11.59
C SER A 21 2.37 2.76 -10.19
N VAL A 22 3.27 2.55 -9.23
CA VAL A 22 3.11 2.98 -7.84
C VAL A 22 4.37 3.68 -7.37
N LYS A 23 4.19 4.77 -6.63
CA LYS A 23 5.22 5.46 -5.88
C LYS A 23 5.01 5.15 -4.40
N ILE A 24 6.08 4.77 -3.71
CA ILE A 24 6.09 4.44 -2.29
C ILE A 24 7.01 5.44 -1.59
N LEU A 25 6.42 6.32 -0.79
CA LEU A 25 7.14 7.35 -0.04
C LEU A 25 7.25 6.92 1.43
N ARG A 26 8.47 6.94 1.97
CA ARG A 26 8.76 6.61 3.37
C ARG A 26 9.81 7.57 3.92
N TRP A 27 9.64 8.02 5.16
CA TRP A 27 10.71 8.67 5.91
C TRP A 27 11.65 7.64 6.53
N ASP A 28 12.96 7.83 6.39
CA ASP A 28 13.99 6.92 6.93
C ASP A 28 14.72 7.45 8.18
N GLY A 29 14.34 8.62 8.67
CA GLY A 29 14.91 9.24 9.87
C GLY A 29 15.50 10.61 9.61
N ASP A 30 16.21 10.78 8.50
CA ASP A 30 16.88 12.01 8.06
C ASP A 30 16.43 12.50 6.68
N GLY A 31 15.69 11.67 5.93
CA GLY A 31 15.24 11.98 4.59
C GLY A 31 14.07 11.12 4.11
N PHE A 32 13.51 11.51 2.97
CA PHE A 32 12.48 10.75 2.27
C PHE A 32 13.09 9.80 1.24
N LEU A 33 12.71 8.53 1.32
CA LEU A 33 12.94 7.53 0.30
C LEU A 33 11.71 7.42 -0.60
N LEU A 34 11.94 7.46 -1.91
CA LEU A 34 10.91 7.25 -2.92
C LEU A 34 11.23 6.03 -3.76
N TYR A 35 10.46 4.96 -3.58
CA TYR A 35 10.51 3.80 -4.47
C TYR A 35 9.50 3.97 -5.59
N TYR A 36 9.94 3.71 -6.81
CA TYR A 36 9.07 3.73 -7.99
C TYR A 36 9.06 2.35 -8.64
N LYS A 37 7.86 1.77 -8.77
CA LYS A 37 7.65 0.52 -9.51
C LYS A 37 6.69 0.79 -10.66
N ARG A 38 7.12 0.45 -11.88
CA ARG A 38 6.29 0.39 -13.09
C ARG A 38 6.15 -1.06 -13.51
N LEU A 39 4.95 -1.46 -13.89
CA LEU A 39 4.71 -2.75 -14.50
C LEU A 39 4.89 -2.63 -16.01
N GLU A 40 5.60 -3.58 -16.61
CA GLU A 40 5.70 -3.72 -18.07
C GLU A 40 4.38 -4.25 -18.68
N GLY A 41 3.51 -4.86 -17.86
CA GLY A 41 2.19 -5.31 -18.26
C GLY A 41 1.22 -5.45 -17.08
N GLY A 42 -0.07 -5.22 -17.33
CA GLY A 42 -1.12 -5.29 -16.32
C GLY A 42 -1.25 -4.02 -15.46
N SER A 43 -1.95 -4.12 -14.34
CA SER A 43 -2.20 -3.00 -13.43
C SER A 43 -2.29 -3.47 -11.98
N PHE A 44 -1.86 -2.62 -11.04
CA PHE A 44 -2.06 -2.85 -9.61
C PHE A 44 -3.54 -2.84 -9.23
N GLU A 45 -3.92 -3.76 -8.37
CA GLU A 45 -5.23 -3.72 -7.70
C GLU A 45 -5.20 -2.65 -6.60
N LEU A 46 -6.27 -1.86 -6.54
CA LEU A 46 -6.41 -0.86 -5.48
C LEU A 46 -7.00 -1.51 -4.23
N PRO A 47 -6.50 -1.15 -3.04
CA PRO A 47 -7.11 -1.60 -1.80
C PRO A 47 -8.50 -0.99 -1.59
N THR A 48 -9.26 -1.54 -0.65
CA THR A 48 -10.59 -1.03 -0.31
C THR A 48 -10.49 0.30 0.41
N PHE A 49 -11.29 1.28 -0.02
CA PHE A 49 -11.42 2.57 0.65
C PHE A 49 -12.16 2.43 1.99
N ASN A 50 -11.64 3.03 3.06
CA ASN A 50 -12.34 3.12 4.33
C ASN A 50 -13.11 4.44 4.42
N PRO A 51 -14.45 4.45 4.28
CA PRO A 51 -15.23 5.68 4.30
C PRO A 51 -15.25 6.37 5.67
N HIS A 52 -14.98 5.65 6.76
CA HIS A 52 -14.96 6.22 8.10
C HIS A 52 -13.69 7.03 8.38
N THR A 53 -12.57 6.62 7.80
CA THR A 53 -11.29 7.33 7.97
C THR A 53 -10.94 8.22 6.79
N GLY A 54 -11.65 8.07 5.67
CA GLY A 54 -11.40 8.82 4.43
C GLY A 54 -10.12 8.39 3.71
N ASN A 55 -9.56 7.23 4.06
CA ASN A 55 -8.25 6.78 3.59
C ASN A 55 -8.28 5.34 3.07
N TYR A 56 -7.28 5.01 2.24
CA TYR A 56 -6.94 3.63 1.92
C TYR A 56 -5.95 3.12 2.97
N GLU A 57 -6.40 2.21 3.82
CA GLU A 57 -5.57 1.64 4.89
C GLU A 57 -5.30 0.18 4.59
N ILE A 58 -4.02 -0.20 4.54
CA ILE A 58 -3.61 -1.58 4.30
C ILE A 58 -2.46 -2.00 5.20
N SER A 59 -2.44 -3.29 5.54
CA SER A 59 -1.28 -3.89 6.17
C SER A 59 -0.16 -4.09 5.15
N TYR A 60 1.07 -4.23 5.66
CA TYR A 60 2.22 -4.62 4.84
C TYR A 60 1.98 -5.92 4.04
N GLN A 61 1.23 -6.87 4.61
CA GLN A 61 0.90 -8.12 3.94
C GLN A 61 0.03 -7.90 2.70
N VAL A 62 -1.00 -7.04 2.81
CA VAL A 62 -1.86 -6.70 1.67
C VAL A 62 -1.08 -5.93 0.61
N LEU A 63 -0.19 -5.02 1.02
CA LEU A 63 0.72 -4.34 0.09
C LEU A 63 1.58 -5.35 -0.69
N SER A 64 2.14 -6.36 -0.01
CA SER A 64 2.90 -7.41 -0.68
C SER A 64 2.08 -8.16 -1.74
N PHE A 65 0.81 -8.47 -1.47
CA PHE A 65 -0.06 -9.10 -2.47
C PHE A 65 -0.27 -8.22 -3.70
N ILE A 66 -0.56 -6.93 -3.51
CA ILE A 66 -0.70 -5.95 -4.60
C ILE A 66 0.59 -5.90 -5.44
N LEU A 67 1.74 -5.79 -4.77
CA LEU A 67 3.04 -5.66 -5.45
C LEU A 67 3.45 -6.91 -6.23
N ASN A 68 2.95 -8.08 -5.84
CA ASN A 68 3.18 -9.37 -6.50
C ASN A 68 2.07 -9.75 -7.51
N GLY A 69 1.07 -8.90 -7.73
CA GLY A 69 -0.01 -9.15 -8.69
C GLY A 69 -1.02 -10.21 -8.23
N VAL A 70 -1.14 -10.43 -6.91
CA VAL A 70 -2.14 -11.34 -6.34
C VAL A 70 -3.48 -10.62 -6.22
N SER A 71 -4.53 -11.25 -6.75
CA SER A 71 -5.91 -10.72 -6.68
C SER A 71 -6.43 -10.69 -5.24
N LEU A 72 -6.77 -9.50 -4.72
CA LEU A 72 -7.25 -9.32 -3.35
C LEU A 72 -8.60 -9.97 -3.11
N LYS A 73 -9.42 -10.13 -4.16
CA LYS A 73 -10.75 -10.77 -4.08
C LYS A 73 -10.69 -12.25 -3.76
N SER A 74 -9.60 -12.94 -4.12
CA SER A 74 -9.44 -14.38 -3.92
C SER A 74 -8.47 -14.75 -2.80
N VAL A 75 -7.80 -13.75 -2.19
CA VAL A 75 -6.89 -13.99 -1.07
C VAL A 75 -7.69 -14.55 0.11
N ARG A 76 -7.32 -15.76 0.54
CA ARG A 76 -7.83 -16.39 1.75
C ARG A 76 -6.72 -16.54 2.78
N LEU A 77 -6.72 -15.66 3.77
CA LEU A 77 -5.81 -15.76 4.91
C LEU A 77 -6.24 -16.91 5.82
N ARG A 78 -5.29 -17.77 6.21
CA ARG A 78 -5.50 -18.79 7.24
C ARG A 78 -5.37 -18.16 8.62
N LYS A 79 -6.17 -18.66 9.58
CA LYS A 79 -6.06 -18.24 10.98
C LYS A 79 -4.63 -18.51 11.48
N ARG A 80 -3.95 -17.48 11.94
CA ARG A 80 -2.67 -17.57 12.66
C ARG A 80 -2.85 -16.95 14.04
N PHE A 81 -2.09 -17.44 15.00
CA PHE A 81 -2.01 -16.82 16.32
C PHE A 81 -1.43 -15.40 16.17
N ARG A 82 -2.04 -14.42 16.82
CA ARG A 82 -1.53 -13.05 16.94
C ARG A 82 -1.43 -12.75 18.44
N ILE A 83 -0.23 -12.34 18.86
CA ILE A 83 0.06 -11.84 20.21
C ILE A 83 -0.50 -10.42 20.33
#